data_AF-A0A2S7XN69-F1
#
_entry.id   AF-A0A2S7XN69-F1
#
_cell.length_a   1.000
_cell.length_b   1.000
_cell.length_c   1.000
_cell.angle_alpha   90.00
_cell.angle_beta   90.00
_cell.angle_gamma   90.00
#
_symmetry.space_group_name_H-M   'P 1'
#
loop_
_entity.id
_entity.type
_entity.pdbx_description
1 polymer ?
#
loop_
_entity_poly.entity_id
_entity_poly.type
_entity_poly.pdbx_seq_one_letter_code
_entity_poly.pdbx_strand_id
1 'polypeptide(L)'
;MSGAAADIDRASNGRLKALWEKGDLSGETGRTLLLYDVPGVTAERILLMDFGKSSALTRANYRKTLAAAINAIQQMHAGEAVLALPDLAGRHGCVSGAARGGDDR
;
A
#
# COMPACT_ATOMS: atom_id res chain seq x y z
N MET A 1 -8.43 -6.11 -6.27
CA MET A 1 -8.05 -4.77 -5.79
C MET A 1 -9.33 -3.99 -5.50
N SER A 2 -9.47 -3.39 -4.31
CA SER A 2 -10.67 -2.63 -3.92
C SER A 2 -10.30 -1.45 -3.00
N GLY A 3 -11.28 -0.59 -2.69
CA GLY A 3 -11.09 0.59 -1.84
C GLY A 3 -10.08 1.58 -2.41
N ALA A 4 -9.29 2.21 -1.54
CA ALA A 4 -8.29 3.22 -1.92
C ALA A 4 -7.31 2.74 -3.00
N ALA A 5 -6.91 1.46 -3.00
CA ALA A 5 -6.06 0.93 -4.05
C ALA A 5 -6.73 0.90 -5.43
N ALA A 6 -8.05 0.66 -5.50
CA ALA A 6 -8.78 0.74 -6.77
C ALA A 6 -8.92 2.20 -7.24
N ASP A 7 -9.10 3.15 -6.33
CA ASP A 7 -9.14 4.57 -6.67
C ASP A 7 -7.78 5.08 -7.16
N ILE A 8 -6.70 4.68 -6.51
CA ILE A 8 -5.33 5.00 -6.93
C ILE A 8 -4.99 4.35 -8.26
N ASP A 9 -5.36 3.08 -8.47
CA ASP A 9 -5.13 2.41 -9.75
C ASP A 9 -5.88 3.10 -10.89
N ARG A 10 -7.13 3.51 -10.64
CA ARG A 10 -7.93 4.28 -11.60
C ARG A 10 -7.30 5.64 -11.90
N ALA A 11 -6.87 6.38 -10.86
CA ALA A 11 -6.19 7.66 -11.02
C ALA A 11 -4.86 7.53 -11.77
N SER A 12 -4.17 6.41 -11.60
CA SER A 12 -2.89 6.08 -12.24
C SER A 12 -2.99 5.26 -13.52
N ASN A 13 -4.19 5.19 -14.12
CA ASN A 13 -4.45 4.51 -15.39
C ASN A 13 -3.99 3.03 -15.42
N GLY A 14 -4.28 2.27 -14.36
CA GLY A 14 -4.01 0.83 -14.28
C GLY A 14 -2.59 0.48 -13.84
N ARG A 15 -1.81 1.44 -13.31
CA ARG A 15 -0.39 1.23 -12.96
C ARG A 15 -0.20 0.17 -11.89
N LEU A 16 -1.05 0.13 -10.86
CA LEU A 16 -0.96 -0.83 -9.76
C LEU A 16 -1.31 -2.24 -10.26
N LYS A 17 -2.35 -2.34 -11.08
CA LYS A 17 -2.72 -3.60 -11.72
C LYS A 17 -1.59 -4.14 -12.59
N ALA A 18 -0.94 -3.28 -13.37
CA ALA A 18 0.21 -3.68 -14.19
C ALA A 18 1.40 -4.18 -13.35
N LEU A 19 1.65 -3.61 -12.16
CA LEU A 19 2.68 -4.10 -11.22
C LEU A 19 2.30 -5.46 -10.63
N TRP A 20 1.02 -5.65 -10.31
CA TRP A 20 0.50 -6.92 -9.83
C TRP A 20 0.68 -8.03 -10.87
N GLU A 21 0.32 -7.77 -12.13
CA GLU A 21 0.47 -8.72 -13.24
C GLU A 21 1.93 -9.07 -13.54
N LYS A 22 2.87 -8.15 -13.26
CA LYS A 22 4.31 -8.39 -13.35
C LYS A 22 4.89 -9.20 -12.17
N GLY A 23 4.14 -9.38 -11.09
CA GLY A 23 4.57 -10.10 -9.90
C GLY A 23 5.37 -9.26 -8.89
N ASP A 24 5.41 -7.92 -9.06
CA ASP A 24 6.04 -7.01 -8.09
C ASP A 24 5.32 -7.03 -6.73
N LEU A 25 4.03 -7.36 -6.75
CA LEU A 25 3.21 -7.73 -5.60
C LEU A 25 2.81 -9.20 -5.75
N SER A 26 3.44 -10.06 -4.96
CA SER A 26 3.40 -11.51 -5.16
C SER A 26 2.28 -12.23 -4.40
N GLY A 27 1.36 -11.52 -3.75
CA GLY A 27 0.36 -12.12 -2.86
C GLY A 27 0.97 -12.69 -1.58
N GLU A 28 2.08 -12.12 -1.11
CA GLU A 28 2.79 -12.56 0.08
C GLU A 28 2.45 -11.65 1.27
N THR A 29 2.01 -12.24 2.39
CA THR A 29 1.70 -11.47 3.59
C THR A 29 2.92 -10.75 4.14
N GLY A 30 2.79 -9.43 4.22
CA GLY A 30 3.78 -8.53 4.83
C GLY A 30 4.79 -7.98 3.82
N ARG A 31 4.65 -8.31 2.55
CA ARG A 31 5.36 -7.63 1.48
C ARG A 31 4.86 -6.20 1.35
N THR A 32 5.78 -5.28 1.12
CA THR A 32 5.47 -3.89 0.81
C THR A 32 6.17 -3.48 -0.48
N LEU A 33 5.57 -2.54 -1.21
CA LEU A 33 6.14 -1.98 -2.43
C LEU A 33 6.01 -0.47 -2.39
N LEU A 34 7.14 0.24 -2.42
CA LEU A 34 7.16 1.69 -2.44
C LEU A 34 7.23 2.18 -3.89
N LEU A 35 6.28 3.02 -4.27
CA LEU A 35 6.24 3.69 -5.56
C LEU A 35 6.48 5.19 -5.38
N TYR A 36 7.21 5.77 -6.31
CA TYR A 36 7.50 7.20 -6.38
C TYR A 36 6.80 7.80 -7.58
N ASP A 37 6.33 9.03 -7.42
CA ASP A 37 5.84 9.89 -8.50
C ASP A 37 4.85 9.19 -9.45
N VAL A 38 3.85 8.53 -8.85
CA VAL A 38 2.83 7.81 -9.61
C VAL A 38 1.95 8.82 -10.36
N PRO A 39 1.92 8.79 -11.71
CA PRO A 39 1.15 9.75 -12.48
C PRO A 39 -0.33 9.71 -12.09
N GLY A 40 -0.96 10.89 -12.00
CA GLY A 40 -2.37 11.03 -11.65
C GLY A 40 -2.70 10.91 -10.16
N VAL A 41 -1.69 10.67 -9.31
CA VAL A 41 -1.86 10.63 -7.85
C VAL A 41 -1.08 11.79 -7.21
N THR A 42 -1.71 12.50 -6.28
CA THR A 42 -1.11 13.68 -5.64
C THR A 42 -0.05 13.36 -4.59
N ALA A 43 0.03 12.10 -4.15
CA ALA A 43 1.03 11.66 -3.20
C ALA A 43 2.37 11.43 -3.90
N GLU A 44 3.44 12.02 -3.37
CA GLU A 44 4.83 11.83 -3.85
C GLU A 44 5.26 10.35 -3.76
N ARG A 45 4.82 9.69 -2.69
CA ARG A 45 5.16 8.30 -2.39
C ARG A 45 3.91 7.51 -2.04
N ILE A 46 3.80 6.32 -2.64
CA ILE A 46 2.72 5.36 -2.37
C ILE A 46 3.35 4.07 -1.87
N LEU A 47 3.13 3.75 -0.61
CA LEU A 47 3.47 2.44 -0.05
C LEU A 47 2.31 1.48 -0.22
N LEU A 48 2.46 0.46 -1.04
CA LEU A 48 1.51 -0.65 -1.18
C LEU A 48 1.82 -1.75 -0.17
N MET A 49 0.79 -2.27 0.46
CA MET A 49 0.88 -3.44 1.34
C MET A 49 0.21 -4.66 0.72
N ASP A 50 0.84 -5.81 0.91
CA ASP A 50 0.31 -7.11 0.53
C ASP A 50 -0.13 -7.90 1.78
N PHE A 51 -1.42 -8.23 1.84
CA PHE A 51 -2.01 -9.06 2.88
C PHE A 51 -2.03 -10.54 2.50
N GLY A 52 -1.63 -10.85 1.27
CA GLY A 52 -1.72 -12.15 0.65
C GLY A 52 -3.11 -12.48 0.10
N LYS A 53 -3.32 -13.76 -0.21
CA LYS A 53 -4.62 -14.28 -0.67
C LYS A 53 -5.70 -14.03 0.39
N SER A 54 -6.97 -13.97 -0.01
CA SER A 54 -8.08 -13.71 0.94
C SER A 54 -8.11 -14.67 2.13
N SER A 55 -7.77 -15.94 1.89
CA SER A 55 -7.68 -16.98 2.93
C SER A 55 -6.56 -16.74 3.94
N ALA A 56 -5.56 -15.91 3.60
CA ALA A 56 -4.45 -15.54 4.47
C ALA A 56 -4.74 -14.31 5.34
N LEU A 57 -5.89 -13.63 5.18
CA LEU A 57 -6.24 -12.45 5.97
C LEU A 57 -6.68 -12.86 7.40
N THR A 58 -5.71 -13.16 8.25
CA THR A 58 -5.90 -13.45 9.68
C THR A 58 -5.48 -12.25 10.52
N ARG A 59 -5.90 -12.19 11.79
CA ARG A 59 -5.44 -11.15 12.73
C ARG A 59 -3.90 -11.10 12.86
N ALA A 60 -3.24 -12.26 12.84
CA ALA A 60 -1.78 -12.34 12.92
C ALA A 60 -1.13 -11.74 11.66
N ASN A 61 -1.62 -12.13 10.48
CA ASN A 61 -1.11 -11.65 9.20
C ASN A 61 -1.39 -10.17 8.98
N TYR A 62 -2.56 -9.69 9.41
CA TYR A 62 -2.89 -8.27 9.40
C TYR A 62 -1.91 -7.45 10.23
N ARG A 63 -1.62 -7.88 11.47
CA ARG A 63 -0.63 -7.22 12.34
C ARG A 63 0.77 -7.27 11.76
N LYS A 64 1.16 -8.39 11.16
CA LYS A 64 2.45 -8.56 10.47
C LYS A 64 2.60 -7.55 9.33
N THR A 65 1.59 -7.45 8.46
CA THR A 65 1.61 -6.50 7.34
C THR A 65 1.63 -5.06 7.81
N LEU A 66 0.85 -4.73 8.84
CA LEU A 66 0.85 -3.39 9.41
C LEU A 66 2.22 -3.03 10.02
N ALA A 67 2.85 -3.95 10.74
CA ALA A 67 4.20 -3.75 11.29
C ALA A 67 5.24 -3.54 10.18
N ALA A 68 5.16 -4.32 9.10
CA ALA A 68 6.04 -4.14 7.94
C ALA A 68 5.87 -2.75 7.30
N ALA A 69 4.64 -2.27 7.18
CA ALA A 69 4.37 -0.95 6.63
C ALA A 69 4.85 0.19 7.53
N ILE A 70 4.65 0.08 8.84
CA ILE A 70 5.18 1.07 9.80
C ILE A 70 6.71 1.13 9.74
N ASN A 71 7.37 -0.04 9.72
CA ASN A 71 8.83 -0.10 9.57
C ASN A 71 9.30 0.55 8.26
N ALA A 72 8.60 0.28 7.15
CA ALA A 72 8.91 0.90 5.87
C ALA A 72 8.78 2.43 5.98
N ILE A 73 7.69 2.95 6.55
CA ILE A 73 7.44 4.41 6.75
C ILE A 73 8.55 5.05 7.59
N GLN A 74 8.97 4.40 8.66
CA GLN A 74 10.07 4.87 9.51
C GLN A 74 11.38 4.99 8.73
N GLN A 75 11.69 4.03 7.85
CA GLN A 75 12.90 4.07 7.02
C GLN A 75 12.88 5.19 5.97
N MET A 76 11.70 5.62 5.51
CA MET A 76 11.58 6.67 4.49
C MET A 76 11.63 8.10 5.06
N HIS A 77 11.72 8.26 6.39
CA HIS A 77 11.69 9.56 7.07
C HIS A 77 10.52 10.44 6.60
N ALA A 78 9.32 9.85 6.47
CA ALA A 78 8.13 10.59 6.08
C ALA A 78 7.65 11.49 7.25
N GLY A 79 7.39 12.77 6.96
CA GLY A 79 6.85 13.70 7.96
C GLY A 79 5.37 13.42 8.28
N GLU A 80 4.60 13.03 7.26
CA GLU A 80 3.20 12.66 7.40
C GLU A 80 2.91 11.43 6.52
N ALA A 81 2.11 10.49 7.01
CA ALA A 81 1.63 9.35 6.23
C ALA A 81 0.15 9.06 6.54
N VAL A 82 -0.65 8.83 5.50
CA VAL A 82 -2.06 8.40 5.63
C VAL A 82 -2.18 6.92 5.25
N LEU A 83 -2.69 6.08 6.17
CA LEU A 83 -2.97 4.66 5.89
C LEU A 83 -4.45 4.44 5.55
N ALA A 84 -4.73 4.00 4.33
CA ALA A 84 -6.07 3.59 3.91
C ALA A 84 -6.28 2.07 4.13
N LEU A 85 -6.77 1.68 5.31
CA LEU A 85 -6.93 0.27 5.69
C LEU A 85 -8.16 -0.39 5.02
N PRO A 86 -8.09 -1.68 4.62
CA PRO A 86 -9.29 -2.45 4.28
C PRO A 86 -10.31 -2.40 5.40
N ASP A 87 -11.58 -2.29 5.04
CA ASP A 87 -12.63 -2.72 5.97
C ASP A 87 -12.49 -4.23 6.21
N LEU A 88 -12.28 -4.61 7.47
CA LEU A 88 -12.13 -5.99 7.93
C LEU A 88 -13.44 -6.79 7.76
N ALA A 89 -14.54 -6.14 7.37
CA ALA A 89 -15.82 -6.78 7.04
C ALA A 89 -15.83 -7.58 5.73
N GLY A 90 -14.68 -7.73 5.03
CA GLY A 90 -14.44 -8.92 4.22
C GLY A 90 -14.25 -8.76 2.72
N ARG A 91 -13.74 -7.63 2.20
CA ARG A 91 -13.28 -7.57 0.79
C ARG A 91 -12.00 -6.76 0.62
N HIS A 92 -10.91 -7.48 0.34
CA HIS A 92 -9.69 -7.09 -0.39
C HIS A 92 -9.24 -5.60 -0.38
N GLY A 93 -8.65 -5.10 0.71
CA GLY A 93 -7.95 -3.81 0.67
C GLY A 93 -6.45 -4.00 0.50
N CYS A 94 -5.93 -3.50 -0.62
CA CYS A 94 -4.54 -3.11 -0.69
C CYS A 94 -4.46 -1.71 -0.08
N VAL A 95 -3.51 -1.51 0.84
CA VAL A 95 -3.36 -0.24 1.56
C VAL A 95 -2.33 0.59 0.83
N SER A 96 -2.68 1.84 0.56
CA SER A 96 -1.75 2.88 0.13
C SER A 96 -1.41 3.78 1.31
N GLY A 97 -0.14 3.84 1.67
CA GLY A 97 0.42 4.90 2.50
C GLY A 97 0.82 6.08 1.62
N ALA A 98 0.10 7.21 1.70
CA ALA A 98 0.53 8.44 1.04
C ALA A 98 1.46 9.19 2.00
N ALA A 99 2.75 9.24 1.71
CA ALA A 99 3.73 9.94 2.52
C ALA A 99 4.10 11.29 1.86
N ARG A 100 3.87 12.40 2.56
CA ARG A 100 4.39 13.72 2.15
C ARG A 100 5.84 13.86 2.60
N GLY A 101 6.70 14.44 1.77
CA GLY A 101 8.05 14.82 2.16
C GLY A 101 8.01 15.69 3.42
N GLY A 102 8.75 15.31 4.46
CA GLY A 102 9.04 16.22 5.56
C GLY A 102 10.04 17.25 5.06
N ASP A 103 9.68 18.54 5.17
CA ASP A 103 10.62 19.66 5.01
C ASP A 103 11.65 19.53 6.13
N ASP A 104 12.84 19.02 5.80
CA ASP A 104 13.97 18.95 6.73
C ASP A 104 14.53 20.38 6.86
N ARG A 105 14.04 21.10 7.88
CA ARG A 105 14.57 22.40 8.33
C ARG A 105 15.08 22.32 9.76
#